data_AF-A0A090SH07-F1
#
_entry.id   AF-A0A090SH07-F1
#
_cell.length_a   1.000
_cell.length_b   1.000
_cell.length_c   1.000
_cell.angle_alpha   90.00
_cell.angle_beta   90.00
_cell.angle_gamma   90.00
#
_symmetry.space_group_name_H-M   'P 1'
#
loop_
_entity.id
_entity.type
_entity.pdbx_description
1 polymer ?
#
loop_
_entity_poly.entity_id
_entity_poly.type
_entity_poly.pdbx_seq_one_letter_code
_entity_poly.pdbx_strand_id
1 'polypeptide(L)'
;MPTTLSNRSFASRSATNLDEKQLIAKQVVAEIPDGCTLFLGIGTTIATIAEKLANHQQLRVVTNNFQVAHILSQHDHIETWIPGGRLRTNDGDV
;
A
#
# COMPACT_ATOMS: atom_id res chain seq x y z
N MET A 1 32.42 3.15 2.12
CA MET A 1 31.62 4.23 1.50
C MET A 1 30.18 4.06 1.97
N PRO A 2 29.57 4.99 2.72
CA PRO A 2 28.16 4.86 3.02
C PRO A 2 27.38 5.16 1.74
N THR A 3 26.74 4.15 1.16
CA THR A 3 25.74 4.33 0.11
C THR A 3 24.49 4.90 0.79
N THR A 4 24.42 6.22 0.94
CA THR A 4 23.13 6.87 1.18
C THR A 4 22.33 6.77 -0.11
N LEU A 5 21.74 5.60 -0.35
CA LEU A 5 20.64 5.39 -1.28
C LEU A 5 19.44 6.12 -0.70
N SER A 6 19.44 7.45 -0.85
CA SER A 6 18.24 8.24 -0.59
C SER A 6 17.19 7.78 -1.59
N ASN A 7 16.16 7.09 -1.10
CA ASN A 7 15.01 6.76 -1.91
C ASN A 7 14.43 8.07 -2.48
N ARG A 8 14.05 8.06 -3.76
CA ARG A 8 13.25 9.14 -4.34
C ARG A 8 11.98 9.30 -3.52
N SER A 9 11.45 10.52 -3.43
CA SER A 9 10.21 10.77 -2.67
C SER A 9 9.10 9.80 -3.11
N PHE A 10 8.21 9.45 -2.19
CA PHE A 10 7.06 8.59 -2.51
C PHE A 10 6.32 9.11 -3.75
N ALA A 11 6.03 10.42 -3.80
CA ALA A 11 5.36 11.06 -4.95
C ALA A 11 6.08 10.84 -6.28
N SER A 12 7.42 11.00 -6.32
CA SER A 12 8.21 10.74 -7.53
C SER A 12 8.16 9.26 -7.93
N ARG A 13 8.25 8.36 -6.95
CA ARG A 13 8.16 6.92 -7.20
C ARG A 13 6.77 6.52 -7.69
N SER A 14 5.69 7.17 -7.24
CA SER A 14 4.31 6.80 -7.60
C SER A 14 4.04 6.97 -9.09
N ALA A 15 4.54 8.05 -9.70
CA ALA A 15 4.39 8.31 -11.13
C ALA A 15 5.27 7.43 -12.05
N THR A 16 6.35 6.86 -11.51
CA THR A 16 7.28 6.02 -12.31
C THR A 16 6.69 4.63 -12.50
N ASN A 17 6.73 4.08 -13.72
CA ASN A 17 6.28 2.71 -14.06
C ASN A 17 4.84 2.42 -13.57
N LEU A 18 3.93 3.37 -13.79
CA LEU A 18 2.55 3.27 -13.28
C LEU A 18 1.80 2.11 -13.94
N ASP A 19 1.95 1.93 -15.25
CA ASP A 19 1.25 0.89 -16.01
C ASP A 19 1.68 -0.51 -15.52
N GLU A 20 2.97 -0.72 -15.31
CA GLU A 20 3.50 -1.99 -14.79
C GLU A 20 2.98 -2.28 -13.38
N LYS A 21 2.90 -1.27 -12.52
CA LYS A 21 2.32 -1.42 -11.17
C LYS A 21 0.84 -1.75 -11.24
N GLN A 22 0.10 -1.15 -12.16
CA GLN A 22 -1.31 -1.46 -12.35
C GLN A 22 -1.52 -2.90 -12.85
N LEU A 23 -0.64 -3.40 -13.72
CA LEU A 23 -0.67 -4.80 -14.16
C LEU A 23 -0.39 -5.75 -13.00
N ILE A 24 0.67 -5.51 -12.22
CA ILE A 24 0.98 -6.28 -11.01
C ILE A 24 -0.21 -6.26 -10.04
N ALA A 25 -0.75 -5.07 -9.78
CA ALA A 25 -1.88 -4.91 -8.85
C ALA A 25 -3.11 -5.69 -9.31
N LYS A 26 -3.41 -5.70 -10.61
CA LYS A 26 -4.55 -6.48 -11.14
C LYS A 26 -4.37 -7.97 -10.89
N GLN A 27 -3.17 -8.50 -11.09
CA GLN A 27 -2.90 -9.92 -10.92
C GLN A 27 -2.95 -10.32 -9.45
N VAL A 28 -2.30 -9.55 -8.57
CA VAL A 28 -2.27 -9.82 -7.12
C VAL A 28 -3.69 -9.81 -6.54
N VAL A 29 -4.49 -8.82 -6.90
CA VAL A 29 -5.85 -8.65 -6.39
C VAL A 29 -6.77 -9.80 -6.83
N ALA A 30 -6.53 -10.42 -7.99
CA ALA A 30 -7.31 -11.57 -8.44
C ALA A 30 -7.04 -12.85 -7.63
N GLU A 31 -5.93 -12.90 -6.88
CA GLU A 31 -5.52 -14.07 -6.08
C GLU A 31 -5.91 -13.93 -4.61
N ILE A 32 -6.43 -12.78 -4.20
CA ILE A 32 -6.82 -12.49 -2.81
C ILE A 32 -8.26 -12.97 -2.58
N PRO A 33 -8.51 -13.88 -1.63
CA PRO A 33 -9.86 -14.26 -1.27
C PRO A 33 -10.50 -13.23 -0.32
N ASP A 34 -11.83 -13.12 -0.38
CA ASP A 34 -12.60 -12.37 0.61
C ASP A 34 -12.41 -12.93 2.02
N GLY A 35 -12.53 -12.06 3.04
CA GLY A 35 -12.42 -12.46 4.45
C GLY A 35 -11.00 -12.73 4.95
N CYS A 36 -9.96 -12.57 4.11
CA CYS A 36 -8.58 -12.83 4.51
C CYS A 36 -7.94 -11.64 5.25
N THR A 37 -6.79 -11.92 5.89
CA THR A 37 -5.93 -10.91 6.50
C THR A 37 -4.68 -10.70 5.67
N LEU A 38 -4.38 -9.45 5.30
CA LEU A 38 -3.25 -9.06 4.48
C LEU A 38 -2.27 -8.19 5.27
N PHE A 39 -0.97 -8.44 5.05
CA PHE A 39 0.09 -7.52 5.47
C PHE A 39 0.59 -6.77 4.23
N LEU A 40 0.35 -5.46 4.20
CA LEU A 40 0.76 -4.59 3.10
C LEU A 40 1.95 -3.74 3.53
N GLY A 41 3.12 -4.04 2.98
CA GLY A 41 4.36 -3.34 3.29
C GLY A 41 4.49 -1.97 2.62
N ILE A 42 5.73 -1.48 2.57
CA ILE A 42 6.05 -0.16 2.03
C ILE A 42 6.18 -0.22 0.52
N GLY A 43 5.73 0.83 -0.17
CA GLY A 43 6.07 1.07 -1.57
C GLY A 43 4.88 1.50 -2.40
N THR A 44 5.19 2.15 -3.51
CA THR A 44 4.18 2.71 -4.42
C THR A 44 3.42 1.62 -5.17
N THR A 45 4.02 0.44 -5.39
CA THR A 45 3.33 -0.71 -5.97
C THR A 45 2.26 -1.25 -5.02
N ILE A 46 2.54 -1.28 -3.72
CA ILE A 46 1.57 -1.69 -2.69
C ILE A 46 0.42 -0.69 -2.60
N ALA A 47 0.70 0.61 -2.74
CA ALA A 47 -0.36 1.61 -2.84
C ALA A 47 -1.29 1.37 -4.04
N THR A 48 -0.73 1.03 -5.21
CA THR A 48 -1.54 0.67 -6.39
C THR A 48 -2.33 -0.63 -6.20
N ILE A 49 -1.82 -1.59 -5.42
CA ILE A 49 -2.58 -2.78 -5.01
C ILE A 49 -3.78 -2.37 -4.15
N ALA A 50 -3.56 -1.51 -3.16
CA ALA A 50 -4.61 -1.05 -2.25
C ALA A 50 -5.76 -0.34 -2.97
N GLU A 51 -5.46 0.48 -3.98
CA GLU A 51 -6.48 1.13 -4.84
C GLU A 51 -7.42 0.13 -5.52
N LYS A 52 -6.94 -1.09 -5.78
CA LYS A 52 -7.70 -2.15 -6.45
C LYS A 52 -8.40 -3.12 -5.50
N LEU A 53 -8.14 -3.02 -4.19
CA LEU A 53 -8.81 -3.85 -3.18
C LEU A 53 -10.24 -3.40 -2.85
N ALA A 54 -10.69 -2.24 -3.35
CA ALA A 54 -11.98 -1.62 -3.07
C ALA A 54 -13.23 -2.50 -3.25
N ASN A 55 -13.14 -3.60 -4.03
CA ASN A 55 -14.26 -4.50 -4.30
C ASN A 55 -14.23 -5.80 -3.47
N HIS A 56 -13.18 -6.05 -2.69
CA HIS A 56 -13.10 -7.24 -1.84
C HIS A 56 -13.92 -7.06 -0.58
N GLN A 57 -14.49 -8.13 -0.05
CA GLN A 57 -15.33 -8.06 1.14
C GLN A 57 -14.61 -8.55 2.37
N GLN A 58 -14.87 -7.87 3.49
CA GLN A 58 -14.46 -8.30 4.84
C GLN A 58 -12.94 -8.52 4.98
N LEU A 59 -12.13 -7.72 4.29
CA LEU A 59 -10.68 -7.80 4.42
C LEU A 59 -10.23 -7.19 5.74
N ARG A 60 -9.19 -7.80 6.33
CA ARG A 60 -8.39 -7.17 7.37
C ARG A 60 -7.02 -6.83 6.82
N VAL A 61 -6.56 -5.60 6.97
CA VAL A 61 -5.27 -5.15 6.45
C VAL A 61 -4.43 -4.56 7.56
N VAL A 62 -3.19 -5.03 7.68
CA VAL A 62 -2.15 -4.41 8.51
C VAL A 62 -1.13 -3.76 7.59
N THR A 63 -0.91 -2.45 7.73
CA THR A 63 0.05 -1.72 6.90
C THR A 63 0.81 -0.69 7.70
N ASN A 64 2.09 -0.51 7.38
CA ASN A 64 2.89 0.62 7.86
C ASN A 64 2.96 1.76 6.84
N ASN A 65 2.25 1.65 5.71
CA ASN A 65 2.22 2.66 4.66
C ASN A 65 1.00 3.56 4.84
N PHE A 66 1.23 4.84 5.14
CA PHE A 66 0.18 5.81 5.41
C PHE A 66 -0.74 6.02 4.19
N GLN A 67 -0.19 5.98 2.97
CA GLN A 67 -1.00 6.11 1.76
C GLN A 67 -1.96 4.93 1.60
N VAL A 68 -1.49 3.70 1.84
CA VAL A 68 -2.32 2.49 1.80
C VAL A 68 -3.44 2.60 2.85
N ALA A 69 -3.08 2.98 4.08
CA ALA A 69 -4.07 3.12 5.13
C ALA A 69 -5.12 4.18 4.80
N HIS A 70 -4.71 5.32 4.23
CA HIS A 70 -5.62 6.36 3.79
C HIS A 70 -6.58 5.86 2.70
N ILE A 71 -6.08 5.16 1.69
CA ILE A 71 -6.90 4.57 0.61
C ILE A 71 -7.95 3.62 1.20
N LEU A 72 -7.51 2.66 2.01
CA LEU A 72 -8.39 1.63 2.56
C LEU A 72 -9.38 2.18 3.58
N SER A 73 -9.04 3.28 4.27
CA SER A 73 -9.96 3.95 5.20
C SER A 73 -11.22 4.51 4.54
N GLN A 74 -11.26 4.62 3.21
CA GLN A 74 -12.47 5.01 2.45
C GLN A 74 -13.45 3.85 2.23
N HIS A 75 -13.13 2.65 2.72
CA HIS A 75 -13.91 1.43 2.51
C HIS A 75 -14.29 0.80 3.86
N ASP A 76 -15.52 1.03 4.31
CA ASP A 76 -16.02 0.56 5.63
C ASP A 76 -15.97 -0.96 5.84
N HIS A 77 -15.91 -1.73 4.75
CA HIS A 77 -15.82 -3.19 4.77
C HIS A 77 -14.37 -3.71 4.88
N ILE A 78 -13.38 -2.83 4.95
CA ILE A 78 -11.96 -3.16 5.10
C ILE A 78 -11.47 -2.68 6.46
N GLU A 79 -11.20 -3.63 7.35
CA GLU A 79 -10.66 -3.36 8.68
C GLU A 79 -9.15 -3.06 8.57
N THR A 80 -8.77 -1.78 8.70
CA THR A 80 -7.38 -1.33 8.48
C THR A 80 -6.67 -1.02 9.80
N TRP A 81 -5.49 -1.61 9.99
CA TRP A 81 -4.63 -1.45 11.17
C TRP A 81 -3.28 -0.85 10.79
N ILE A 82 -2.84 0.15 11.55
CA ILE A 82 -1.54 0.79 11.40
C ILE A 82 -0.75 0.62 12.69
N PRO A 83 0.48 0.07 12.65
CA PRO A 83 1.39 0.11 13.79
C PRO A 83 1.65 1.56 14.24
N GLY A 84 1.65 1.82 15.54
CA GLY A 84 2.06 3.13 16.07
C GLY A 84 3.54 3.42 15.86
N GLY A 85 3.94 4.70 15.91
CA GLY A 85 5.34 5.10 15.76
C GLY A 85 5.52 6.51 15.21
N ARG A 86 6.71 6.80 14.67
CA ARG A 86 7.05 8.11 14.08
C ARG A 86 6.91 8.05 12.56
N LEU A 87 6.04 8.89 12.00
CA LEU A 87 5.90 9.05 10.55
C LEU A 87 7.20 9.56 9.91
N ARG A 88 7.65 8.88 8.86
CA ARG A 88 8.76 9.27 8.00
C ARG A 88 8.25 10.02 6.78
N THR A 89 8.22 11.35 6.84
CA THR A 89 7.58 12.22 5.85
C THR A 89 8.02 11.99 4.39
N ASN A 90 9.28 11.62 4.13
CA ASN A 90 9.78 11.41 2.76
C ASN A 90 9.28 10.10 2.12
N ASP A 91 8.99 9.10 2.95
CA ASP A 91 8.64 7.75 2.53
C ASP A 91 7.13 7.45 2.73
N GLY A 92 6.46 8.20 3.61
CA GLY A 92 5.03 8.05 3.88
C GLY A 92 4.70 6.81 4.72
N ASP A 93 5.64 6.35 5.55
CA ASP A 93 5.51 5.15 6.38
C ASP A 93 5.83 5.42 7.86
N VAL A 94 5.39 4.51 8.73
CA VAL A 94 5.68 4.49 10.18
C VAL A 94 6.73 3.43 10.49
#